data_AF-A0AA38C2C0-F1
#
_entry.id   AF-A0AA38C2C0-F1
#
_cell.length_a   1.000
_cell.length_b   1.000
_cell.length_c   1.000
_cell.angle_alpha   90.00
_cell.angle_beta   90.00
_cell.angle_gamma   90.00
#
_symmetry.space_group_name_H-M   'P 1'
#
loop_
_entity.id
_entity.type
_entity.pdbx_description
1 polymer ?
#
loop_
_entity_poly.entity_id
_entity_poly.type
_entity_poly.pdbx_seq_one_letter_code
_entity_poly.pdbx_strand_id
1 'polypeptide(L)'
;MGDGRSMWELGLDPMCLSHVKLMAFDLLSLQQPTSRGGPDNFWRKGRPVRKVEIVGVVVIRERKDKFLKFDVDDGTACVPCILWLNHLTTKFYSKVQKPQLECFAAMALAQAEETQLGRLVRVQGRVTVYNRQLQVTVKSVLVSQIVCFLVSIHDGDYTACSSN
;
A
#
# COMPACT_ATOMS: atom_id res chain seq x y z
N MET A 1 26.04 -17.78 -5.97
CA MET A 1 25.77 -18.00 -7.39
C MET A 1 24.74 -16.97 -7.83
N GLY A 2 25.19 -16.04 -8.67
CA GLY A 2 24.43 -14.85 -9.03
C GLY A 2 23.40 -15.12 -10.12
N ASP A 3 22.17 -14.69 -9.91
CA ASP A 3 21.25 -14.42 -11.01
C ASP A 3 21.38 -12.93 -11.35
N GLY A 4 22.39 -12.63 -12.18
CA GLY A 4 22.75 -11.28 -12.61
C GLY A 4 21.83 -10.79 -13.72
N ARG A 5 20.54 -10.60 -13.42
CA ARG A 5 19.62 -9.93 -14.35
C ARG A 5 19.98 -8.46 -14.46
N SER A 6 20.11 -8.01 -15.70
CA SER A 6 20.62 -6.69 -16.04
C SER A 6 19.55 -5.61 -15.83
N MET A 7 19.98 -4.39 -15.54
CA MET A 7 19.11 -3.24 -15.28
C MET A 7 18.11 -2.92 -16.42
N TRP A 8 18.37 -3.40 -17.65
CA TRP A 8 17.50 -3.22 -18.81
C TRP A 8 16.39 -4.29 -18.93
N GLU A 9 16.49 -5.42 -18.23
CA GLU A 9 15.42 -6.44 -18.17
C GLU A 9 14.25 -6.02 -17.26
N LEU A 10 14.44 -5.01 -16.40
CA LEU A 10 13.38 -4.44 -15.57
C LEU A 10 12.19 -3.93 -16.40
N GLY A 11 12.40 -3.54 -17.66
CA GLY A 11 11.32 -3.09 -18.54
C GLY A 11 10.52 -4.22 -19.19
N LEU A 12 11.06 -5.45 -19.21
CA LEU A 12 10.47 -6.62 -19.88
C LEU A 12 9.74 -7.54 -18.91
N ASP A 13 10.04 -7.48 -17.61
CA ASP A 13 9.30 -8.25 -16.61
C ASP A 13 7.89 -7.64 -16.40
N PRO A 14 6.80 -8.38 -16.67
CA PRO A 14 5.43 -7.89 -16.45
C PRO A 14 5.15 -7.49 -14.99
N MET A 15 5.93 -7.99 -14.01
CA MET A 15 5.84 -7.59 -12.61
C MET A 15 6.27 -6.15 -12.36
N CYS A 16 7.06 -5.54 -13.24
CA CYS A 16 7.47 -4.14 -13.10
C CYS A 16 6.36 -3.13 -13.41
N LEU A 17 5.34 -3.54 -14.17
CA LEU A 17 4.24 -2.67 -14.58
C LEU A 17 2.96 -2.93 -13.79
N SER A 18 2.78 -4.15 -13.28
CA SER A 18 1.59 -4.61 -12.55
C SER A 18 1.71 -4.40 -11.04
N HIS A 19 0.57 -4.36 -10.35
CA HIS A 19 0.53 -4.43 -8.88
C HIS A 19 0.62 -5.90 -8.48
N VAL A 20 1.78 -6.31 -7.99
CA VAL A 20 2.02 -7.71 -7.59
C VAL A 20 1.28 -7.96 -6.27
N LYS A 21 0.48 -9.02 -6.22
CA LYS A 21 -0.18 -9.44 -4.99
C LYS A 21 0.84 -10.10 -4.08
N LEU A 22 1.08 -9.52 -2.90
CA LEU A 22 1.99 -10.05 -1.90
C LEU A 22 1.28 -10.08 -0.54
N MET A 23 1.57 -11.12 0.24
CA MET A 23 1.24 -11.12 1.66
C MET A 23 2.11 -10.07 2.38
N ALA A 24 1.62 -9.55 3.50
CA ALA A 24 2.30 -8.53 4.28
C ALA A 24 3.71 -8.94 4.70
N PHE A 25 3.88 -10.17 5.21
CA PHE A 25 5.20 -10.68 5.61
C PHE A 25 6.17 -10.74 4.42
N ASP A 26 5.69 -11.13 3.23
CA ASP A 26 6.49 -11.22 2.02
C ASP A 26 6.91 -9.81 1.55
N LEU A 27 6.00 -8.84 1.62
CA LEU A 27 6.27 -7.44 1.31
C LEU A 27 7.32 -6.87 2.25
N LEU A 28 7.20 -7.08 3.55
CA LEU A 28 8.14 -6.56 4.55
C LEU A 28 9.51 -7.26 4.50
N SER A 29 9.60 -8.42 3.84
CA SER A 29 10.85 -9.15 3.59
C SER A 29 11.57 -8.74 2.30
N LEU A 30 11.04 -7.77 1.54
CA LEU A 30 11.63 -7.35 0.28
C LEU A 30 13.05 -6.83 0.45
N GLN A 31 13.94 -7.28 -0.42
CA GLN A 31 15.34 -6.90 -0.40
C GLN A 31 15.56 -5.66 -1.25
N GLN A 32 16.28 -4.68 -0.71
CA GLN A 32 16.79 -3.54 -1.48
C GLN A 32 18.28 -3.77 -1.77
N PRO A 33 18.68 -4.08 -3.02
CA PRO A 33 20.08 -4.31 -3.34
C PRO A 33 20.88 -3.02 -3.13
N THR A 34 21.91 -3.07 -2.29
CA THR A 34 22.79 -1.94 -1.99
C THR A 34 23.67 -1.51 -3.16
N SER A 35 23.79 -2.35 -4.20
CA SER A 35 24.78 -2.19 -5.27
C SER A 35 24.20 -2.08 -6.68
N ARG A 36 22.91 -2.35 -6.88
CA ARG A 36 22.31 -2.50 -8.23
C ARG A 36 20.87 -2.02 -8.27
N GLY A 37 20.68 -0.72 -8.44
CA GLY A 37 19.37 -0.11 -8.70
C GLY A 37 19.19 1.19 -7.96
N GLY A 38 18.54 2.16 -8.61
CA GLY A 38 18.16 3.41 -7.96
C GLY A 38 17.32 3.20 -6.69
N PRO A 39 17.05 4.26 -5.92
CA PRO A 39 16.51 4.20 -4.55
C PRO A 39 15.16 3.48 -4.38
N ASP A 40 14.50 3.05 -5.46
CA ASP A 40 13.14 2.51 -5.45
C ASP A 40 13.02 1.08 -6.02
N ASN A 41 14.13 0.33 -6.09
CA ASN A 41 14.13 -1.03 -6.64
C ASN A 41 14.17 -2.07 -5.53
N PHE A 42 13.05 -2.78 -5.34
CA PHE A 42 12.92 -3.89 -4.39
C PHE A 42 12.88 -5.21 -5.12
N TRP A 43 13.32 -6.28 -4.46
CA TRP A 43 13.45 -7.60 -5.07
C TRP A 43 12.88 -8.70 -4.18
N ARG A 44 12.24 -9.68 -4.83
CA ARG A 44 11.81 -10.93 -4.22
C ARG A 44 12.23 -12.08 -5.14
N LYS A 45 13.00 -13.03 -4.62
CA LYS A 45 13.40 -14.26 -5.36
C LYS A 45 13.97 -13.95 -6.77
N GLY A 46 14.83 -12.94 -6.87
CA GLY A 46 15.44 -12.55 -8.15
C GLY A 46 14.51 -11.81 -9.13
N ARG A 47 13.32 -11.37 -8.68
CA ARG A 47 12.41 -10.55 -9.49
C ARG A 47 12.19 -9.17 -8.89
N PRO A 48 12.16 -8.12 -9.71
CA PRO A 48 11.88 -6.77 -9.24
C PRO A 48 10.41 -6.60 -8.82
N VAL A 49 10.19 -5.88 -7.73
CA VAL A 49 8.89 -5.51 -7.20
C VAL A 49 8.88 -4.00 -7.00
N ARG A 50 7.98 -3.31 -7.70
CA ARG A 50 7.85 -1.84 -7.62
C ARG A 50 6.48 -1.42 -7.12
N LYS A 51 5.45 -2.14 -7.55
CA LYS A 51 4.06 -1.89 -7.19
C LYS A 51 3.47 -3.15 -6.60
N VAL A 52 2.61 -2.97 -5.61
CA VAL A 52 2.00 -4.04 -4.85
C VAL A 52 0.50 -3.84 -4.74
N GLU A 53 -0.20 -4.95 -4.60
CA GLU A 53 -1.59 -5.02 -4.14
C GLU A 53 -1.61 -5.85 -2.85
N ILE A 54 -2.15 -5.29 -1.77
CA ILE A 54 -2.38 -5.99 -0.50
C ILE A 54 -3.87 -5.94 -0.17
N VAL A 55 -4.35 -6.96 0.53
CA VAL A 55 -5.73 -7.03 1.03
C VAL A 55 -5.67 -7.39 2.51
N GLY A 56 -6.32 -6.60 3.36
CA GLY A 56 -6.32 -6.84 4.79
C GLY A 56 -7.20 -5.85 5.54
N VAL A 57 -7.23 -5.96 6.85
CA VAL A 57 -8.03 -5.11 7.74
C VAL A 57 -7.22 -3.89 8.16
N VAL A 58 -7.86 -2.72 8.17
CA VAL A 58 -7.23 -1.50 8.70
C VAL A 58 -7.15 -1.59 10.23
N VAL A 59 -5.94 -1.68 10.77
CA VAL A 59 -5.70 -1.83 12.22
C VAL A 59 -5.22 -0.55 12.90
N ILE A 60 -4.65 0.38 12.13
CA ILE A 60 -4.24 1.72 12.60
C ILE A 60 -4.73 2.76 11.60
N ARG A 61 -5.15 3.94 12.09
CA ARG A 61 -5.57 5.07 11.26
C ARG A 61 -5.15 6.40 11.89
N GLU A 62 -4.32 7.15 11.20
CA GLU A 62 -3.78 8.45 11.61
C GLU A 62 -3.99 9.49 10.51
N ARG A 63 -4.97 10.38 10.67
CA ARG A 63 -5.20 11.49 9.74
C ARG A 63 -4.23 12.64 10.04
N LYS A 64 -3.43 13.04 9.05
CA LYS A 64 -2.61 14.26 9.07
C LYS A 64 -3.09 15.22 7.99
N ASP A 65 -2.62 16.46 8.00
CA ASP A 65 -3.06 17.48 7.03
C ASP A 65 -2.76 17.08 5.59
N LYS A 66 -1.55 16.56 5.34
CA LYS A 66 -1.04 16.27 3.99
C LYS A 66 -1.28 14.83 3.53
N PHE A 67 -1.60 13.91 4.45
CA PHE A 67 -1.75 12.49 4.15
C PHE A 67 -2.57 11.76 5.23
N LEU A 68 -3.12 10.61 4.85
CA LEU A 68 -3.61 9.60 5.78
C LEU A 68 -2.57 8.50 5.90
N LYS A 69 -2.14 8.19 7.13
CA LYS A 69 -1.35 7.01 7.44
C LYS A 69 -2.29 5.95 8.03
N PHE A 70 -2.16 4.72 7.58
CA PHE A 70 -2.93 3.60 8.11
C PHE A 70 -2.16 2.31 7.92
N ASP A 71 -2.38 1.33 8.79
CA ASP A 71 -1.72 0.02 8.69
C ASP A 71 -2.74 -1.04 8.31
N VAL A 72 -2.36 -1.93 7.41
CA VAL A 72 -3.19 -3.03 6.90
C VAL A 72 -2.61 -4.35 7.38
N ASP A 73 -3.43 -5.15 8.07
CA ASP A 73 -3.09 -6.48 8.56
C ASP A 73 -3.85 -7.55 7.76
N ASP A 74 -3.11 -8.48 7.15
CA ASP A 74 -3.66 -9.63 6.41
C ASP A 74 -3.55 -10.95 7.20
N GLY A 75 -3.17 -10.89 8.48
CA GLY A 75 -2.90 -12.02 9.36
C GLY A 75 -1.45 -12.49 9.34
N THR A 76 -0.60 -11.94 8.46
CA THR A 76 0.82 -12.32 8.37
C THR A 76 1.78 -11.24 8.88
N ALA A 77 1.40 -9.96 8.75
CA ALA A 77 2.06 -8.80 9.35
C ALA A 77 1.22 -7.53 9.10
N CYS A 78 1.57 -6.42 9.75
CA CYS A 78 0.98 -5.10 9.50
C CYS A 78 1.85 -4.28 8.52
N VAL A 79 1.27 -3.83 7.41
CA VAL A 79 1.96 -3.00 6.41
C VAL A 79 1.56 -1.52 6.54
N PRO A 80 2.52 -0.61 6.78
CA PRO A 80 2.24 0.82 6.77
C PRO A 80 1.87 1.33 5.37
N CYS A 81 0.77 2.06 5.27
CA CYS A 81 0.24 2.63 4.04
C CYS A 81 0.07 4.15 4.16
N ILE A 82 0.55 4.88 3.16
CA ILE A 82 0.51 6.34 3.11
C ILE A 82 -0.31 6.79 1.89
N LEU A 83 -1.48 7.37 2.14
CA LEU A 83 -2.31 8.00 1.11
C LEU A 83 -2.11 9.52 1.17
N TRP A 84 -1.47 10.07 0.14
CA TRP A 84 -1.24 11.51 0.02
C TRP A 84 -2.51 12.26 -0.36
N LEU A 85 -2.70 13.45 0.22
CA LEU A 85 -3.93 14.26 0.07
C LEU A 85 -3.61 15.69 -0.36
N ASN A 86 -2.34 16.00 -0.55
CA ASN A 86 -1.81 17.32 -0.86
C ASN A 86 -1.69 17.58 -2.37
N HIS A 87 -2.50 16.91 -3.20
CA HIS A 87 -2.46 16.98 -4.66
C HIS A 87 -2.49 18.42 -5.19
N LEU A 88 -3.33 19.29 -4.63
CA LEU A 88 -3.45 20.69 -5.08
C LEU A 88 -2.32 21.61 -4.64
N THR A 89 -1.56 21.23 -3.60
CA THR A 89 -0.56 22.12 -2.97
C THR A 89 0.87 21.80 -3.38
N THR A 90 1.10 20.63 -3.99
CA THR A 90 2.45 20.16 -4.27
C THR A 90 2.94 20.60 -5.65
N LYS A 91 4.16 21.15 -5.69
CA LYS A 91 4.79 21.65 -6.93
C LYS A 91 5.02 20.55 -7.97
N PHE A 92 5.02 19.29 -7.56
CA PHE A 92 5.18 18.12 -8.43
C PHE A 92 4.10 18.01 -9.52
N TYR A 93 2.90 18.55 -9.29
CA TYR A 93 1.81 18.53 -10.28
C TYR A 93 1.70 19.79 -11.13
N SER A 94 2.71 20.67 -11.11
CA SER A 94 2.74 21.90 -11.92
C SER A 94 2.54 21.68 -13.43
N LYS A 95 2.81 20.47 -13.93
CA LYS A 95 2.64 20.09 -15.35
C LYS A 95 1.30 19.39 -15.64
N VAL A 96 0.51 19.04 -14.62
CA VAL A 96 -0.77 18.36 -14.77
C VAL A 96 -1.88 19.40 -14.97
N GLN A 97 -2.84 19.11 -15.86
CA GLN A 97 -3.98 19.98 -16.07
C GLN A 97 -4.80 20.10 -14.77
N LYS A 98 -5.22 21.32 -14.42
CA LYS A 98 -5.96 21.60 -13.17
C LYS A 98 -7.19 20.69 -12.94
N PRO A 99 -8.07 20.44 -13.94
CA PRO A 99 -9.25 19.59 -13.72
C PRO A 99 -8.91 18.15 -13.34
N GLN A 100 -7.83 17.60 -13.92
CA GLN A 100 -7.36 16.26 -13.60
C GLN A 100 -6.81 16.19 -12.18
N LEU A 101 -6.14 17.25 -11.72
CA LEU A 101 -5.59 17.34 -10.39
C LEU A 101 -6.68 17.45 -9.32
N GLU A 102 -7.72 18.24 -9.59
CA GLU A 102 -8.91 18.35 -8.73
C GLU A 102 -9.62 16.99 -8.60
N CYS A 103 -9.76 16.27 -9.70
CA CYS A 103 -10.33 14.92 -9.69
C CYS A 103 -9.51 13.95 -8.82
N PHE A 104 -8.19 13.94 -8.95
CA PHE A 104 -7.32 13.14 -8.08
C PHE A 104 -7.43 13.54 -6.60
N ALA A 105 -7.50 14.84 -6.32
CA ALA A 105 -7.67 15.34 -4.95
C ALA A 105 -9.00 14.87 -4.34
N ALA A 106 -10.09 15.00 -5.10
CA ALA A 106 -11.42 14.56 -4.67
C ALA A 106 -11.47 13.04 -4.42
N MET A 107 -10.91 12.23 -5.34
CA MET A 107 -10.85 10.78 -5.16
C MET A 107 -10.03 10.39 -3.92
N ALA A 108 -8.88 11.02 -3.71
CA ALA A 108 -8.03 10.71 -2.56
C ALA A 108 -8.72 11.06 -1.23
N LEU A 109 -9.48 12.16 -1.19
CA LEU A 109 -10.30 12.52 -0.02
C LEU A 109 -11.40 11.49 0.24
N ALA A 110 -12.16 11.09 -0.78
CA ALA A 110 -13.18 10.06 -0.65
C ALA A 110 -12.59 8.73 -0.15
N GLN A 111 -11.47 8.29 -0.72
CA GLN A 111 -10.76 7.08 -0.28
C GLN A 111 -10.27 7.19 1.18
N ALA A 112 -9.84 8.38 1.62
CA ALA A 112 -9.43 8.60 3.00
C ALA A 112 -10.60 8.58 4.01
N GLU A 113 -11.79 8.98 3.57
CA GLU A 113 -13.03 8.91 4.34
C GLU A 113 -13.55 7.47 4.45
N GLU A 114 -13.44 6.68 3.37
CA GLU A 114 -13.86 5.28 3.39
C GLU A 114 -12.91 4.36 4.17
N THR A 115 -11.61 4.72 4.23
CA THR A 115 -10.58 3.95 4.93
C THR A 115 -10.71 4.14 6.45
N GLN A 116 -11.59 3.37 7.08
CA GLN A 116 -11.84 3.36 8.52
C GLN A 116 -11.25 2.12 9.20
N LEU A 117 -10.98 2.23 10.51
CA LEU A 117 -10.52 1.11 11.33
C LEU A 117 -11.50 -0.07 11.24
N GLY A 118 -10.97 -1.30 11.21
CA GLY A 118 -11.75 -2.53 11.13
C GLY A 118 -12.31 -2.86 9.74
N ARG A 119 -12.16 -1.96 8.75
CA ARG A 119 -12.61 -2.21 7.38
C ARG A 119 -11.63 -3.12 6.64
N LEU A 120 -12.18 -4.04 5.86
CA LEU A 120 -11.42 -4.81 4.87
C LEU A 120 -11.14 -3.93 3.66
N VAL A 121 -9.86 -3.75 3.34
CA VAL A 121 -9.42 -2.89 2.25
C VAL A 121 -8.52 -3.64 1.30
N ARG A 122 -8.63 -3.32 0.02
CA ARG A 122 -7.63 -3.63 -1.00
C ARG A 122 -6.85 -2.38 -1.31
N VAL A 123 -5.55 -2.41 -1.06
CA VAL A 123 -4.64 -1.28 -1.28
C VAL A 123 -3.73 -1.60 -2.45
N GLN A 124 -3.72 -0.72 -3.45
CA GLN A 124 -2.74 -0.72 -4.53
C GLN A 124 -1.81 0.47 -4.38
N GLY A 125 -0.51 0.24 -4.53
CA GLY A 125 0.46 1.32 -4.40
C GLY A 125 1.87 0.95 -4.81
N ARG A 126 2.78 1.89 -4.59
CA ARG A 126 4.21 1.73 -4.82
C ARG A 126 4.90 1.37 -3.51
N VAL A 127 5.83 0.42 -3.56
CA VAL A 127 6.71 0.12 -2.43
C VAL A 127 7.71 1.26 -2.26
N THR A 128 7.87 1.73 -1.03
CA THR A 128 8.78 2.82 -0.67
C THR A 128 9.42 2.52 0.69
N VAL A 129 10.56 3.13 0.99
CA VAL A 129 11.16 3.08 2.32
C VAL A 129 11.10 4.45 2.95
N TYR A 130 10.63 4.51 4.19
CA TYR A 130 10.67 5.71 5.02
C TYR A 130 11.17 5.34 6.41
N ASN A 131 12.10 6.13 6.94
CA ASN A 131 12.72 5.87 8.24
C ASN A 131 13.19 4.40 8.43
N ARG A 132 13.82 3.83 7.39
CA ARG A 132 14.31 2.44 7.33
C ARG A 132 13.21 1.35 7.40
N GLN A 133 11.95 1.70 7.23
CA GLN A 133 10.84 0.75 7.17
C GLN A 133 10.20 0.76 5.79
N LEU A 134 9.81 -0.43 5.31
CA LEU A 134 9.03 -0.59 4.10
C LEU A 134 7.60 -0.11 4.34
N GLN A 135 7.08 0.64 3.39
CA GLN A 135 5.71 1.14 3.40
C GLN A 135 5.15 1.19 1.98
N VAL A 136 3.82 1.24 1.86
CA VAL A 136 3.13 1.40 0.59
C VAL A 136 2.70 2.85 0.43
N THR A 137 3.23 3.54 -0.57
CA THR A 137 2.66 4.80 -1.04
C THR A 137 1.46 4.49 -1.91
N VAL A 138 0.28 4.79 -1.38
CA VAL A 138 -1.01 4.35 -1.91
C VAL A 138 -1.35 5.12 -3.18
N LYS A 139 -1.81 4.38 -4.19
CA LYS A 139 -2.40 4.91 -5.42
C LYS A 139 -3.92 4.79 -5.40
N SER A 140 -4.44 3.70 -4.85
CA SER A 140 -5.88 3.44 -4.78
C SER A 140 -6.19 2.54 -3.58
N VAL A 141 -7.29 2.85 -2.91
CA VAL A 141 -7.92 2.01 -1.89
C VAL A 141 -9.31 1.64 -2.38
N LEU A 142 -9.68 0.38 -2.21
CA LEU A 142 -11.03 -0.11 -2.42
C LEU A 142 -11.49 -0.81 -1.16
N VAL A 143 -12.57 -0.31 -0.58
CA VAL A 143 -13.14 -0.86 0.64
C VAL A 143 -14.12 -1.95 0.28
N SER A 144 -13.93 -3.15 0.85
CA SER A 144 -14.87 -4.25 0.65
C SER A 144 -16.14 -4.00 1.47
N GLN A 145 -17.29 -4.30 0.87
CA GLN A 145 -18.58 -4.31 1.57
C GLN A 145 -18.81 -5.61 2.37
N ILE A 146 -17.91 -6.59 2.23
CA ILE A 146 -17.93 -7.79 3.07
C ILE A 146 -17.65 -7.34 4.51
N VAL A 147 -18.61 -7.57 5.39
CA VAL A 147 -18.45 -7.35 6.82
C VAL A 147 -17.39 -8.34 7.30
N CYS A 148 -16.21 -7.84 7.66
CA CYS A 148 -15.25 -8.67 8.39
C CYS A 148 -15.85 -8.95 9.76
N PHE A 149 -16.29 -10.18 9.99
CA PHE A 149 -16.54 -10.67 11.32
C PHE A 149 -15.19 -10.69 12.05
N LEU A 150 -14.88 -9.61 12.76
CA LEU A 150 -13.87 -9.67 13.80
C LEU A 150 -14.42 -10.61 14.87
N VAL A 151 -13.89 -11.83 14.92
CA VAL A 151 -14.06 -12.70 16.08
C VAL A 151 -13.32 -12.02 17.22
N SER A 152 -14.07 -11.39 18.13
CA SER A 152 -13.49 -10.93 19.39
C SER A 152 -13.33 -12.16 20.27
N ILE A 153 -12.08 -12.54 20.58
CA ILE A 153 -11.82 -13.60 21.55
C ILE A 153 -11.99 -12.99 22.95
N HIS A 154 -13.13 -13.26 23.57
CA HIS A 154 -13.30 -13.14 25.02
C HIS A 154 -13.63 -14.52 25.56
N ASP A 155 -12.79 -14.99 26.49
CA ASP A 155 -13.02 -16.17 27.31
C ASP A 155 -13.43 -17.47 26.56
N GLY A 156 -12.88 -17.68 25.36
CA GLY A 156 -13.09 -18.93 24.61
C GLY A 156 -14.40 -19.00 23.80
N ASP A 157 -15.20 -17.93 23.80
CA ASP A 157 -16.46 -17.88 23.05
C ASP A 157 -16.32 -17.06 21.75
N TYR A 158 -16.75 -17.66 20.64
CA TYR A 158 -16.76 -17.04 19.31
C TYR A 158 -17.98 -16.13 19.18
N THR A 159 -17.85 -14.85 19.53
CA THR A 159 -18.92 -13.87 19.27
C THR A 159 -18.66 -13.09 17.98
N ALA A 160 -19.59 -13.20 17.03
CA ALA A 160 -19.61 -12.39 15.83
C ALA A 160 -20.08 -10.98 16.19
N CYS A 161 -19.17 -10.00 16.23
CA CYS A 161 -19.53 -8.61 16.41
C CYS A 161 -20.00 -8.01 15.08
N SER A 162 -21.31 -7.76 14.94
CA SER A 162 -21.85 -6.93 13.86
C SER A 162 -21.85 -5.47 14.31
N SER A 163 -21.06 -4.62 13.64
CA SER A 163 -21.24 -3.17 13.73
C SER A 163 -22.49 -2.80 12.93
N ASN A 164 -23.54 -2.31 13.61
CA ASN A 164 -24.67 -1.63 12.96
C ASN A 164 -24.23 -0.32 12.29
#